data_AF-H6QBE3-F1
#
_entry.id   AF-H6QBE3-F1
#
_cell.length_a   1.000
_cell.length_b   1.000
_cell.length_c   1.000
_cell.angle_alpha   90.00
_cell.angle_beta   90.00
_cell.angle_gamma   90.00
#
_symmetry.space_group_name_H-M   'P 1'
#
loop_
_entity.id
_entity.type
_entity.pdbx_description
1 polymer ?
#
loop_
_entity_poly.entity_id
_entity_poly.type
_entity_poly.pdbx_seq_one_letter_code
_entity_poly.pdbx_strand_id
1 'polypeptide(L)'
;MRIIARFGLKSTFFLYLFSYVLLAGVAVGAFRYPHFMLVGALAYVAAYYVACGRWLFPTATYGAGLLVLAFDKVFPPASVFGPLPVDASWVHLYFPAAGGALVLYAGTFAKRFGWKVLSVFSILLAVGLGHVFISWVSPFWRLIVPSLGLAPVFPEPFDAPLYILLYQMWRVVHQVFTRVRC
;
A
#
# COMPACT_ATOMS: atom_id res chain seq x y z
N MET A 1 2.56 10.95 -25.60
CA MET A 1 1.69 10.01 -24.85
C MET A 1 2.35 8.71 -24.34
N ARG A 2 3.56 8.30 -24.80
CA ARG A 2 4.18 6.99 -24.43
C ARG A 2 4.72 6.82 -22.99
N ILE A 3 4.95 7.89 -22.24
CA ILE A 3 5.59 7.83 -20.89
C ILE A 3 4.57 7.79 -19.75
N ILE A 4 3.37 8.35 -19.97
CA ILE A 4 2.33 8.42 -18.93
C ILE A 4 1.78 7.01 -18.68
N ALA A 5 1.42 6.22 -19.70
CA ALA A 5 0.87 4.87 -19.51
C ALA A 5 1.80 3.88 -18.77
N ARG A 6 3.13 4.01 -18.89
CA ARG A 6 4.07 3.01 -18.37
C ARG A 6 4.16 2.96 -16.85
N PHE A 7 4.09 4.11 -16.17
CA PHE A 7 4.24 4.15 -14.72
C PHE A 7 3.03 3.53 -14.01
N GLY A 8 1.82 3.94 -14.40
CA GLY A 8 0.57 3.39 -13.87
C GLY A 8 0.49 1.89 -14.10
N LEU A 9 0.81 1.40 -15.31
CA LEU A 9 0.86 -0.04 -15.58
C LEU A 9 1.88 -0.76 -14.68
N LYS A 10 3.08 -0.20 -14.51
CA LYS A 10 4.15 -0.77 -13.68
C LYS A 10 3.76 -0.83 -12.19
N SER A 11 3.22 0.25 -11.66
CA SER A 11 2.77 0.34 -10.26
C SER A 11 1.58 -0.56 -9.98
N THR A 12 0.60 -0.56 -10.87
CA THR A 12 -0.52 -1.50 -10.81
C THR A 12 -0.02 -2.95 -10.85
N PHE A 13 0.90 -3.30 -11.75
CA PHE A 13 1.49 -4.64 -11.78
C PHE A 13 2.11 -5.06 -10.44
N PHE A 14 2.93 -4.20 -9.81
CA PHE A 14 3.49 -4.52 -8.49
C PHE A 14 2.44 -4.58 -7.38
N LEU A 15 1.42 -3.74 -7.44
CA LEU A 15 0.30 -3.80 -6.50
C LEU A 15 -0.40 -5.16 -6.59
N TYR A 16 -0.70 -5.64 -7.79
CA TYR A 16 -1.28 -6.98 -7.97
C TYR A 16 -0.33 -8.05 -7.48
N LEU A 17 0.97 -7.98 -7.83
CA LEU A 17 1.95 -8.96 -7.39
C LEU A 17 1.99 -9.10 -5.86
N PHE A 18 2.08 -7.98 -5.15
CA PHE A 18 2.03 -7.98 -3.67
C PHE A 18 0.69 -8.49 -3.15
N SER A 19 -0.41 -8.02 -3.73
CA SER A 19 -1.75 -8.41 -3.30
C SER A 19 -2.03 -9.90 -3.53
N TYR A 20 -1.49 -10.51 -4.59
CA TYR A 20 -1.57 -11.95 -4.83
C TYR A 20 -0.86 -12.76 -3.75
N VAL A 21 0.33 -12.32 -3.30
CA VAL A 21 1.05 -13.00 -2.21
C VAL A 21 0.23 -12.95 -0.91
N LEU A 22 -0.35 -11.78 -0.61
CA LEU A 22 -1.21 -11.62 0.56
C LEU A 22 -2.48 -12.47 0.46
N LEU A 23 -3.13 -12.48 -0.72
CA LEU A 23 -4.33 -13.27 -0.98
C LEU A 23 -4.08 -14.78 -0.90
N ALA A 24 -2.94 -15.25 -1.41
CA ALA A 24 -2.54 -16.65 -1.26
C ALA A 24 -2.44 -17.05 0.22
N GLY A 25 -1.87 -16.18 1.07
CA GLY A 25 -1.83 -16.40 2.51
C GLY A 25 -3.20 -16.39 3.19
N VAL A 26 -4.13 -15.55 2.73
CA VAL A 26 -5.54 -15.59 3.19
C VAL A 26 -6.22 -16.89 2.76
N ALA A 27 -6.03 -17.32 1.51
CA ALA A 27 -6.67 -18.51 0.93
C ALA A 27 -6.26 -19.80 1.66
N VAL A 28 -5.01 -19.93 2.09
CA VAL A 28 -4.53 -21.06 2.92
C VAL A 28 -4.81 -20.86 4.41
N GLY A 29 -5.56 -19.82 4.78
CA GLY A 29 -5.91 -19.48 6.15
C GLY A 29 -4.74 -19.06 7.03
N ALA A 30 -3.59 -18.67 6.45
CA ALA A 30 -2.43 -18.19 7.19
C ALA A 30 -2.65 -16.79 7.78
N PHE A 31 -3.47 -15.96 7.14
CA PHE A 31 -3.72 -14.58 7.54
C PHE A 31 -5.18 -14.37 7.96
N ARG A 32 -5.39 -13.71 9.12
CA ARG A 32 -6.72 -13.49 9.69
C ARG A 32 -7.27 -12.11 9.32
N TYR A 33 -8.56 -12.07 9.02
CA TYR A 33 -9.32 -10.82 8.92
C TYR A 33 -9.53 -10.23 10.32
N PRO A 34 -9.43 -8.90 10.53
CA PRO A 34 -9.13 -7.84 9.56
C PRO A 34 -7.63 -7.51 9.43
N HIS A 35 -6.73 -8.19 10.13
CA HIS A 35 -5.33 -7.75 10.28
C HIS A 35 -4.56 -7.66 8.95
N PHE A 36 -4.85 -8.54 7.99
CA PHE A 36 -4.19 -8.50 6.68
C PHE A 36 -4.46 -7.20 5.90
N MET A 37 -5.55 -6.49 6.21
CA MET A 37 -5.93 -5.24 5.53
C MET A 37 -4.87 -4.15 5.72
N LEU A 38 -4.25 -4.09 6.90
CA LEU A 38 -3.19 -3.13 7.22
C LEU A 38 -1.95 -3.38 6.36
N VAL A 39 -1.56 -4.65 6.19
CA VAL A 39 -0.44 -5.01 5.29
C VAL A 39 -0.82 -4.79 3.83
N GLY A 40 -2.10 -5.00 3.46
CA GLY A 40 -2.65 -4.63 2.16
C GLY A 40 -2.48 -3.14 1.85
N ALA A 41 -2.75 -2.26 2.82
CA ALA A 41 -2.52 -0.83 2.67
C ALA A 41 -1.05 -0.47 2.43
N LEU A 42 -0.11 -1.18 3.07
CA LEU A 42 1.33 -1.00 2.81
C LEU A 42 1.72 -1.39 1.39
N ALA A 43 1.03 -2.36 0.78
CA ALA A 43 1.29 -2.80 -0.59
C ALA A 43 1.14 -1.66 -1.60
N TYR A 44 0.20 -0.72 -1.38
CA TYR A 44 0.00 0.43 -2.26
C TYR A 44 1.23 1.34 -2.31
N VAL A 45 1.74 1.71 -1.13
CA VAL A 45 2.92 2.58 -1.02
C VAL A 45 4.17 1.85 -1.50
N ALA A 46 4.31 0.57 -1.17
CA ALA A 46 5.43 -0.25 -1.62
C ALA A 46 5.44 -0.39 -3.15
N ALA A 47 4.30 -0.69 -3.77
CA ALA A 47 4.17 -0.81 -5.22
C ALA A 47 4.54 0.48 -5.95
N TYR A 48 4.13 1.64 -5.40
CA TYR A 48 4.51 2.94 -5.93
C TYR A 48 6.05 3.14 -5.92
N TYR A 49 6.72 2.85 -4.81
CA TYR A 49 8.18 3.00 -4.71
C TYR A 49 8.95 2.00 -5.59
N VAL A 50 8.45 0.77 -5.69
CA VAL A 50 9.02 -0.26 -6.54
C VAL A 50 8.87 0.10 -8.02
N ALA A 51 7.72 0.66 -8.41
CA ALA A 51 7.53 1.24 -9.74
C ALA A 51 8.55 2.37 -10.03
N CYS A 52 8.93 3.12 -9.00
CA CYS A 52 9.98 4.12 -9.02
C CYS A 52 11.42 3.57 -9.00
N GLY A 53 11.61 2.25 -8.96
CA GLY A 53 12.94 1.62 -8.93
C GLY A 53 13.56 1.51 -7.54
N ARG A 54 12.81 1.81 -6.48
CA ARG A 54 13.25 1.59 -5.08
C ARG A 54 12.70 0.27 -4.57
N TRP A 55 13.51 -0.78 -4.69
CA TRP A 55 13.06 -2.14 -4.44
C TRP A 55 13.26 -2.57 -2.99
N LEU A 56 14.49 -2.48 -2.49
CA LEU A 56 14.93 -3.15 -1.27
C LEU A 56 14.09 -2.76 -0.05
N PHE A 57 14.10 -1.48 0.31
CA PHE A 57 13.42 -1.02 1.52
C PHE A 57 11.90 -1.25 1.48
N PRO A 58 11.18 -0.87 0.40
CA PRO A 58 9.72 -1.08 0.37
C PRO A 58 9.30 -2.56 0.33
N THR A 59 10.04 -3.40 -0.39
CA THR A 59 9.76 -4.85 -0.41
C THR A 59 10.10 -5.51 0.92
N ALA A 60 11.18 -5.11 1.59
CA ALA A 60 11.52 -5.61 2.91
C ALA A 60 10.47 -5.23 3.95
N THR A 61 10.02 -3.97 3.97
CA THR A 61 8.91 -3.52 4.84
C THR A 61 7.63 -4.27 4.52
N TYR A 62 7.30 -4.48 3.24
CA TYR A 62 6.11 -5.26 2.90
C TYR A 62 6.23 -6.72 3.37
N GLY A 63 7.38 -7.36 3.10
CA GLY A 63 7.67 -8.74 3.47
C GLY A 63 7.69 -8.96 4.99
N ALA A 64 8.23 -8.02 5.76
CA ALA A 64 8.15 -8.05 7.22
C ALA A 64 6.70 -8.03 7.69
N GLY A 65 5.81 -7.27 7.04
CA GLY A 65 4.38 -7.29 7.34
C GLY A 65 3.74 -8.67 7.11
N LEU A 66 4.11 -9.37 6.02
CA LEU A 66 3.66 -10.74 5.77
C LEU A 66 4.14 -11.72 6.84
N LEU A 67 5.40 -11.57 7.28
CA LEU A 67 5.96 -12.39 8.36
C LEU A 67 5.25 -12.11 9.69
N VAL A 68 4.96 -10.84 9.99
CA VAL A 68 4.19 -10.46 11.19
C VAL A 68 2.80 -11.07 11.15
N LEU A 69 2.12 -11.07 9.99
CA LEU A 69 0.82 -11.75 9.85
C LEU A 69 0.91 -13.26 10.08
N ALA A 70 1.94 -13.92 9.53
CA ALA A 70 2.16 -15.34 9.75
C ALA A 70 2.46 -15.63 11.23
N PHE A 71 3.25 -14.78 11.86
CA PHE A 71 3.60 -14.88 13.28
C PHE A 71 2.39 -14.71 14.18
N ASP A 72 1.50 -13.78 13.86
CA ASP A 72 0.26 -13.52 14.60
C ASP A 72 -0.66 -14.75 14.70
N LYS A 73 -0.65 -15.61 13.68
CA LYS A 73 -1.38 -16.89 13.71
C LYS A 73 -0.78 -17.89 14.69
N VAL A 74 0.55 -17.94 14.78
CA VAL A 74 1.28 -18.94 15.58
C VAL A 74 1.43 -18.48 17.03
N PHE A 75 1.67 -17.18 17.24
CA PHE A 75 1.98 -16.59 18.52
C PHE A 75 1.23 -15.26 18.66
N PRO A 76 -0.10 -15.29 18.85
CA PRO A 76 -0.89 -14.07 18.97
C PRO A 76 -0.50 -13.27 20.22
N PRO A 77 -0.70 -11.95 20.27
CA PRO A 77 -0.38 -11.12 21.43
C PRO A 77 -1.01 -11.63 22.74
N ALA A 78 -2.19 -12.23 22.66
CA ALA A 78 -2.87 -12.81 23.81
C ALA A 78 -2.09 -13.97 24.47
N SER A 79 -1.19 -14.63 23.75
CA SER A 79 -0.30 -15.66 24.33
C SER A 79 0.82 -15.07 25.19
N VAL A 80 1.19 -13.81 24.96
CA VAL A 80 2.25 -13.10 25.71
C VAL A 80 1.65 -12.30 26.85
N PHE A 81 0.59 -11.56 26.57
CA PHE A 81 0.01 -10.58 27.48
C PHE A 81 -1.22 -11.12 28.24
N GLY A 82 -1.63 -12.36 27.98
CA GLY A 82 -2.87 -12.94 28.50
C GLY A 82 -4.11 -12.48 27.72
N PRO A 83 -5.32 -12.77 28.21
CA PRO A 83 -6.56 -12.36 27.56
C PRO A 83 -6.63 -10.84 27.44
N LEU A 84 -6.72 -10.34 26.20
CA LEU A 84 -6.82 -8.91 25.93
C LEU A 84 -8.28 -8.50 25.70
N PRO A 85 -8.73 -7.34 26.18
CA PRO A 85 -10.11 -6.87 26.02
C PRO A 85 -10.45 -6.40 24.60
N VAL A 86 -9.44 -6.32 23.71
CA VAL A 86 -9.57 -5.87 22.32
C VAL A 86 -8.87 -6.89 21.43
N ASP A 87 -9.38 -7.08 20.20
CA ASP A 87 -8.74 -7.90 19.17
C ASP A 87 -7.39 -7.27 18.76
N ALA A 88 -6.33 -7.71 19.45
CA ALA A 88 -4.98 -7.23 19.27
C ALA A 88 -4.17 -8.19 18.40
N SER A 89 -3.47 -7.62 17.44
CA SER A 89 -2.59 -8.33 16.53
C SER A 89 -1.25 -7.59 16.47
N TRP A 90 -0.14 -8.31 16.30
CA TRP A 90 1.17 -7.70 16.13
C TRP A 90 1.21 -6.70 14.97
N VAL A 91 0.32 -6.87 13.99
CA VAL A 91 0.18 -5.96 12.86
C VAL A 91 -0.23 -4.56 13.30
N HIS A 92 -1.02 -4.41 14.37
CA HIS A 92 -1.40 -3.09 14.90
C HIS A 92 -0.21 -2.31 15.47
N LEU A 93 0.80 -3.02 16.00
CA LEU A 93 2.04 -2.42 16.47
C LEU A 93 3.01 -2.15 15.31
N TYR A 94 3.05 -3.08 14.35
CA TYR A 94 3.92 -3.00 13.18
C TYR A 94 3.51 -1.89 12.21
N PHE A 95 2.22 -1.78 11.90
CA PHE A 95 1.72 -0.97 10.80
C PHE A 95 2.03 0.53 10.96
N PRO A 96 1.83 1.19 12.12
CA PRO A 96 2.16 2.61 12.28
C PRO A 96 3.65 2.88 12.06
N ALA A 97 4.52 2.01 12.57
CA ALA A 97 5.97 2.13 12.38
C ALA A 97 6.38 1.91 10.92
N ALA A 98 5.85 0.87 10.28
CA ALA A 98 6.13 0.54 8.88
C ALA A 98 5.60 1.61 7.90
N GLY A 99 4.36 2.06 8.12
CA GLY A 99 3.73 3.13 7.35
C GLY A 99 4.48 4.45 7.51
N GLY A 100 4.81 4.82 8.75
CA GLY A 100 5.63 6.00 9.03
C GLY A 100 7.01 5.93 8.37
N ALA A 101 7.67 4.76 8.44
CA ALA A 101 8.96 4.56 7.80
C ALA A 101 8.88 4.66 6.27
N LEU A 102 7.84 4.11 5.63
CA LEU A 102 7.61 4.26 4.20
C LEU A 102 7.29 5.70 3.81
N VAL A 103 6.54 6.44 4.62
CA VAL A 103 6.28 7.87 4.41
C VAL A 103 7.59 8.67 4.46
N LEU A 104 8.39 8.47 5.52
CA LEU A 104 9.69 9.15 5.67
C LEU A 104 10.68 8.74 4.58
N TYR A 105 10.58 7.50 4.07
CA TYR A 105 11.39 7.03 2.96
C TYR A 105 11.17 7.85 1.68
N ALA A 106 10.07 8.57 1.52
CA ALA A 106 9.92 9.53 0.42
C ALA A 106 11.03 10.60 0.43
N GLY A 107 11.52 11.00 1.60
CA GLY A 107 12.63 11.94 1.72
C GLY A 107 13.90 11.48 1.01
N THR A 108 14.07 10.18 0.73
CA THR A 108 15.22 9.65 -0.01
C THR A 108 15.22 10.01 -1.49
N PHE A 109 14.11 10.52 -2.03
CA PHE A 109 14.01 11.01 -3.41
C PHE A 109 14.71 12.36 -3.64
N ALA A 110 14.96 13.13 -2.59
CA ALA A 110 15.59 14.44 -2.68
C ALA A 110 16.93 14.49 -1.93
N LYS A 111 17.86 15.32 -2.43
CA LYS A 111 19.18 15.52 -1.80
C LYS A 111 19.15 16.56 -0.68
N ARG A 112 18.50 17.69 -0.92
CA ARG A 112 18.47 18.86 -0.02
C ARG A 112 17.35 18.75 1.01
N PHE A 113 17.61 19.15 2.26
CA PHE A 113 16.67 18.99 3.38
C PHE A 113 15.25 19.52 3.08
N GLY A 114 15.11 20.77 2.62
CA GLY A 114 13.78 21.33 2.29
C GLY A 114 13.01 20.53 1.23
N TRP A 115 13.72 19.95 0.26
CA TRP A 115 13.11 19.09 -0.76
C TRP A 115 12.77 17.69 -0.22
N LYS A 116 13.51 17.19 0.78
CA LYS A 116 13.16 15.93 1.48
C LYS A 116 11.84 16.11 2.22
N VAL A 117 11.72 17.21 2.97
CA VAL A 117 10.51 17.57 3.70
C VAL A 117 9.33 17.72 2.74
N LEU A 118 9.51 18.48 1.65
CA LEU A 118 8.49 18.60 0.60
C LEU A 118 8.08 17.23 0.03
N SER A 119 9.04 16.33 -0.23
CA SER A 119 8.75 14.99 -0.72
C SER A 119 7.90 14.16 0.23
N VAL A 120 8.18 14.24 1.54
CA VAL A 120 7.37 13.58 2.58
C VAL A 120 5.96 14.16 2.63
N PHE A 121 5.81 15.49 2.59
CA PHE A 121 4.49 16.11 2.58
C PHE A 121 3.71 15.79 1.30
N SER A 122 4.37 15.79 0.14
CA SER A 122 3.72 15.48 -1.13
C SER A 122 3.30 14.01 -1.21
N ILE A 123 4.04 13.04 -0.63
CA ILE A 123 3.57 11.65 -0.58
C ILE A 123 2.39 11.49 0.37
N LEU A 124 2.39 12.19 1.51
CA LEU A 124 1.25 12.19 2.44
C LEU A 124 -0.01 12.73 1.75
N LEU A 125 0.12 13.86 1.06
CA LEU A 125 -0.96 14.44 0.28
C LEU A 125 -1.43 13.49 -0.83
N ALA A 126 -0.52 12.83 -1.55
CA ALA A 126 -0.85 11.85 -2.58
C ALA A 126 -1.66 10.67 -2.02
N VAL A 127 -1.22 10.10 -0.89
CA VAL A 127 -1.94 9.00 -0.22
C VAL A 127 -3.32 9.46 0.23
N GLY A 128 -3.44 10.64 0.85
CA GLY A 128 -4.71 11.22 1.28
C GLY A 128 -5.69 11.43 0.11
N LEU A 129 -5.23 12.08 -0.97
CA LEU A 129 -6.03 12.26 -2.19
C LEU A 129 -6.39 10.92 -2.83
N GLY A 130 -5.48 9.95 -2.80
CA GLY A 130 -5.71 8.58 -3.26
C GLY A 130 -6.83 7.88 -2.53
N HIS A 131 -6.82 8.00 -1.20
CA HIS A 131 -7.87 7.44 -0.37
C HIS A 131 -9.22 8.07 -0.69
N VAL A 132 -9.30 9.41 -0.80
CA VAL A 132 -10.54 10.10 -1.21
C VAL A 132 -11.00 9.64 -2.59
N PHE A 133 -10.10 9.57 -3.56
CA PHE A 133 -10.40 9.09 -4.91
C PHE A 133 -10.99 7.69 -4.90
N ILE A 134 -10.34 6.72 -4.26
CA ILE A 134 -10.82 5.33 -4.22
C ILE A 134 -12.15 5.23 -3.47
N SER A 135 -12.28 5.89 -2.33
CA SER A 135 -13.51 5.86 -1.52
C SER A 135 -14.72 6.43 -2.26
N TRP A 136 -14.52 7.46 -3.09
CA TRP A 136 -15.60 8.08 -3.86
C TRP A 136 -15.85 7.42 -5.20
N VAL A 137 -14.81 7.04 -5.95
CA VAL A 137 -14.94 6.55 -7.33
C VAL A 137 -15.28 5.06 -7.39
N SER A 138 -14.75 4.25 -6.46
CA SER A 138 -14.98 2.79 -6.49
C SER A 138 -16.46 2.40 -6.36
N PRO A 139 -17.28 3.05 -5.50
CA PRO A 139 -18.71 2.77 -5.45
C PRO A 139 -19.42 2.97 -6.81
N PHE A 140 -19.14 4.07 -7.52
CA PHE A 140 -19.74 4.32 -8.83
C PHE A 140 -19.24 3.34 -9.89
N TRP A 141 -17.94 3.02 -9.87
CA TRP A 141 -17.36 2.02 -10.76
C TRP A 141 -18.05 0.65 -10.60
N ARG A 142 -18.42 0.29 -9.36
CA ARG A 142 -19.10 -0.98 -9.07
C ARG A 142 -20.59 -1.02 -9.41
N LEU A 143 -21.19 0.12 -9.75
CA LEU A 143 -22.54 0.09 -10.33
C LEU A 143 -22.56 -0.56 -11.71
N ILE A 144 -21.41 -0.58 -12.40
CA ILE A 144 -21.29 -1.05 -13.79
C ILE A 144 -20.32 -2.22 -13.95
N VAL A 145 -19.44 -2.47 -12.98
CA VAL A 145 -18.44 -3.54 -13.02
C VAL A 145 -18.70 -4.55 -11.89
N PRO A 146 -18.82 -5.85 -12.19
CA PRO A 146 -18.99 -6.89 -11.19
C PRO A 146 -17.83 -6.90 -10.18
N SER A 147 -18.16 -6.92 -8.89
CA SER A 147 -17.17 -6.97 -7.82
C SER A 147 -17.09 -8.36 -7.19
N LEU A 148 -15.89 -8.75 -6.77
CA LEU A 148 -15.64 -9.94 -5.96
C LEU A 148 -15.89 -9.67 -4.46
N GLY A 149 -16.26 -8.45 -4.08
CA GLY A 149 -16.58 -8.06 -2.71
C GLY A 149 -15.35 -7.83 -1.82
N LEU A 150 -14.15 -7.74 -2.40
CA LEU A 150 -12.87 -7.58 -1.70
C LEU A 150 -12.34 -6.14 -1.78
N ALA A 151 -12.76 -5.36 -2.76
CA ALA A 151 -12.39 -3.96 -2.87
C ALA A 151 -13.22 -3.10 -1.86
N PRO A 152 -12.77 -1.89 -1.45
CA PRO A 152 -11.52 -1.23 -1.85
C PRO A 152 -10.30 -1.78 -1.10
N VAL A 153 -10.52 -2.76 -0.22
CA VAL A 153 -9.51 -3.34 0.65
C VAL A 153 -8.43 -4.05 -0.17
N PHE A 154 -8.80 -4.72 -1.25
CA PHE A 154 -7.90 -5.40 -2.19
C PHE A 154 -8.14 -4.98 -3.63
N PRO A 155 -7.09 -4.98 -4.46
CA PRO A 155 -7.23 -4.80 -5.89
C PRO A 155 -7.93 -5.99 -6.55
N GLU A 156 -9.12 -5.73 -7.08
CA GLU A 156 -9.84 -6.69 -7.92
C GLU A 156 -9.39 -6.56 -9.38
N PRO A 157 -9.35 -7.64 -10.18
CA PRO A 157 -8.89 -7.59 -11.57
C PRO A 157 -9.57 -6.50 -12.41
N PHE A 158 -10.86 -6.27 -12.20
CA PHE A 158 -11.63 -5.28 -12.94
C PHE A 158 -11.43 -3.83 -12.48
N ASP A 159 -10.78 -3.62 -11.33
CA ASP A 159 -10.43 -2.29 -10.81
C ASP A 159 -9.08 -1.78 -11.34
N ALA A 160 -8.39 -2.56 -12.19
CA ALA A 160 -7.10 -2.16 -12.77
C ALA A 160 -7.08 -0.74 -13.38
N PRO A 161 -8.12 -0.28 -14.11
CA PRO A 161 -8.17 1.10 -14.61
C PRO A 161 -8.14 2.14 -13.48
N LEU A 162 -8.85 1.89 -12.37
CA LEU A 162 -8.87 2.79 -11.22
C LEU A 162 -7.48 2.89 -10.58
N TYR A 163 -6.78 1.77 -10.43
CA TYR A 163 -5.43 1.78 -9.86
C TYR A 163 -4.40 2.46 -10.76
N ILE A 164 -4.52 2.31 -12.08
CA ILE A 164 -3.68 3.05 -13.02
C ILE A 164 -3.90 4.55 -12.80
N LEU A 165 -5.15 5.02 -12.77
CA LEU A 165 -5.48 6.44 -12.55
C LEU A 165 -4.99 6.92 -11.18
N LEU A 166 -5.22 6.15 -10.12
CA LEU A 166 -4.73 6.41 -8.77
C LEU A 166 -3.22 6.64 -8.76
N TYR A 167 -2.44 5.72 -9.33
CA TYR A 167 -0.99 5.84 -9.33
C TYR A 167 -0.46 6.95 -10.23
N GLN A 168 -1.17 7.30 -11.32
CA GLN A 168 -0.85 8.52 -12.07
C GLN A 168 -1.08 9.77 -11.24
N MET A 169 -2.20 9.85 -10.53
CA MET A 169 -2.47 10.97 -9.64
C MET A 169 -1.40 11.06 -8.55
N TRP A 170 -1.03 9.96 -7.91
CA TRP A 170 0.05 9.93 -6.93
C TRP A 170 1.37 10.39 -7.52
N ARG A 171 1.69 9.95 -8.73
CA ARG A 171 2.88 10.39 -9.45
C ARG A 171 2.86 11.89 -9.69
N VAL A 172 1.75 12.45 -10.18
CA VAL A 172 1.61 13.89 -10.44
C VAL A 172 1.78 14.68 -9.13
N VAL A 173 1.04 14.33 -8.09
CA VAL A 173 1.10 15.01 -6.79
C VAL A 173 2.49 14.90 -6.16
N HIS A 174 3.11 13.72 -6.19
CA HIS A 174 4.41 13.54 -5.55
C HIS A 174 5.56 14.12 -6.38
N GLN A 175 5.57 13.96 -7.71
CA GLN A 175 6.72 14.29 -8.55
C GLN A 175 6.71 15.71 -9.12
N VAL A 176 5.53 16.29 -9.42
CA VAL A 176 5.48 17.63 -10.04
C VAL A 176 6.10 18.67 -9.13
N PHE A 177 5.80 18.59 -7.83
CA PHE A 177 6.32 19.54 -6.85
C PHE A 177 7.75 19.24 -6.41
N THR A 178 8.20 17.98 -6.46
CA THR A 178 9.53 17.58 -5.96
C THR A 178 10.59 17.48 -7.06
N ARG A 179 10.19 17.56 -8.35
CA ARG A 179 11.04 17.36 -9.54
C ARG A 179 11.83 16.05 -9.52
N VAL A 180 11.33 15.06 -8.81
CA VAL A 180 11.94 13.75 -8.65
C VAL A 180 11.66 12.90 -9.88
N ARG A 181 12.70 12.27 -10.43
CA ARG A 181 12.54 11.31 -11.51
C ARG A 181 12.33 9.90 -10.96
N CYS A 182 11.19 9.34 -11.33
CA CYS A 182 11.02 7.92 -11.61
C CYS A 182 10.89 7.78 -13.15
#